data_AF-A0A1V6KES9-F1
#
_entry.id   AF-A0A1V6KES9-F1
#
_cell.length_a   1.000
_cell.length_b   1.000
_cell.length_c   1.000
_cell.angle_alpha   90.00
_cell.angle_beta   90.00
_cell.angle_gamma   90.00
#
_symmetry.space_group_name_H-M   'P 1'
#
loop_
_entity.id
_entity.type
_entity.pdbx_description
1 polymer ?
#
loop_
_entity_poly.entity_id
_entity_poly.type
_entity_poly.pdbx_seq_one_letter_code
_entity_poly.pdbx_strand_id
1 'polypeptide(L)'
;MRMAQTRNIQMRWLLPIVIFAGMGLFIWLMVEGTPHVEAVLLTDAKSNWQSNVFTCPRGANFYLVFGVPQGAAVTENVSGTVAVLSEETLVAEIPFDTKQSTVASWLSKQQLQAYVLNWPPNATPTRLDGRLIPGRDYRVNLNFQSPPQIGSVWFVFTQTARDRRKP
;
A
#
# COMPACT_ATOMS: atom_id res chain seq x y z
N MET A 1 25.00 17.50 58.54
CA MET A 1 23.60 17.24 58.16
C MET A 1 23.14 17.89 56.83
N ARG A 2 24.04 18.30 55.91
CA ARG A 2 23.64 18.86 54.59
C ARG A 2 23.72 17.89 53.39
N MET A 3 24.34 16.72 53.54
CA MET A 3 24.50 15.76 52.43
C MET A 3 23.28 14.88 52.15
N ALA A 4 22.38 14.67 53.12
CA ALA A 4 21.19 13.84 52.92
C ALA A 4 20.08 14.58 52.15
N GLN A 5 20.03 15.90 52.25
CA GLN A 5 18.94 16.72 51.71
C GLN A 5 19.09 17.00 50.20
N THR A 6 20.33 17.11 49.71
CA THR A 6 20.64 17.26 48.27
C THR A 6 20.37 15.98 47.46
N ARG A 7 20.55 14.80 48.06
CA ARG A 7 20.26 13.51 47.39
C ARG A 7 18.76 13.32 47.11
N ASN A 8 17.91 13.76 48.02
CA ASN A 8 16.45 13.67 47.87
C ASN A 8 15.88 14.60 46.79
N ILE A 9 16.52 15.75 46.54
CA ILE A 9 16.07 16.69 45.49
C ILE A 9 16.48 16.18 44.11
N GLN A 10 17.70 15.66 43.95
CA GLN A 10 18.16 15.04 42.71
C GLN A 10 17.30 13.82 42.33
N MET A 11 16.94 12.98 43.31
CA MET A 11 16.14 11.77 43.07
C MET A 11 14.66 12.05 42.74
N ARG A 12 14.10 13.17 43.21
CA ARG A 12 12.71 13.59 42.90
C ARG A 12 12.50 14.01 41.45
N TRP A 13 13.53 14.52 40.77
CA TRP A 13 13.46 14.91 39.36
C TRP A 13 13.88 13.79 38.40
N LEU A 14 14.64 12.80 38.86
CA LEU A 14 15.01 11.64 38.05
C LEU A 14 13.80 10.79 37.65
N LEU A 15 12.87 10.56 38.58
CA LEU A 15 11.69 9.74 38.32
C LEU A 15 10.80 10.27 37.18
N PRO A 16 10.40 11.56 37.14
CA PRO A 16 9.63 12.09 36.01
C PRO A 16 10.44 12.07 34.70
N ILE A 17 11.75 12.36 34.73
CA ILE A 17 12.59 12.28 33.52
C ILE A 17 12.59 10.87 32.94
N VAL A 18 12.76 9.85 33.77
CA VAL A 18 12.73 8.44 33.34
C VAL A 18 11.34 8.07 32.80
N ILE A 19 10.26 8.56 33.42
CA ILE A 19 8.89 8.34 32.93
C ILE A 19 8.69 8.99 31.55
N PHE A 20 9.09 10.25 31.37
CA PHE A 20 8.97 10.95 30.09
C PHE A 20 9.84 10.32 28.99
N ALA A 21 11.07 9.93 29.32
CA ALA A 21 11.94 9.21 28.39
C ALA A 21 11.37 7.84 28.02
N GLY A 22 10.85 7.08 28.99
CA GLY A 22 10.20 5.79 28.77
C GLY A 22 8.92 5.92 27.92
N MET A 23 8.11 6.94 28.17
CA MET A 23 6.90 7.23 27.39
C MET A 23 7.26 7.65 25.97
N GLY A 24 8.30 8.47 25.78
CA GLY A 24 8.81 8.83 24.46
C GLY A 24 9.29 7.61 23.67
N LEU A 25 10.05 6.72 24.32
CA LEU A 25 10.49 5.47 23.71
C LEU A 25 9.31 4.54 23.37
N PHE A 26 8.32 4.45 24.26
CA PHE A 26 7.12 3.62 24.03
C PHE A 26 6.29 4.13 22.85
N ILE A 27 6.05 5.44 22.78
CA ILE A 27 5.35 6.08 21.65
C ILE A 27 6.13 5.87 20.36
N TRP A 28 7.46 6.04 20.39
CA TRP A 28 8.31 5.79 19.22
C TRP A 28 8.17 4.36 18.70
N LEU A 29 8.22 3.36 19.59
CA LEU A 29 8.05 1.95 19.22
C LEU A 29 6.66 1.65 18.65
N MET A 30 5.61 2.23 19.21
CA MET A 30 4.24 2.12 18.71
C MET A 30 4.10 2.69 17.29
N VAL A 31 4.65 3.89 17.06
CA VAL A 31 4.59 4.55 15.74
C VAL A 31 5.37 3.74 14.71
N GLU A 32 6.55 3.22 15.06
CA GLU A 32 7.34 2.42 14.12
C GLU A 32 6.67 1.10 13.70
N GLY A 33 5.86 0.52 14.59
CA GLY A 33 5.13 -0.72 14.34
C GLY A 33 3.77 -0.52 13.67
N THR A 34 3.29 0.71 13.52
CA THR A 34 1.97 0.96 12.93
C THR A 34 2.03 0.79 11.41
N PRO A 35 1.22 -0.10 10.81
CA PRO A 35 1.15 -0.25 9.36
C PRO A 35 0.42 0.94 8.73
N HIS A 36 0.97 1.47 7.65
CA HIS A 36 0.39 2.53 6.85
C HIS A 36 0.19 2.08 5.41
N VAL A 37 -0.83 2.63 4.75
CA VAL A 37 -1.09 2.36 3.33
C VAL A 37 -0.15 3.21 2.48
N GLU A 38 0.60 2.55 1.61
CA GLU A 38 1.46 3.13 0.58
C GLU A 38 0.86 2.83 -0.79
N ALA A 39 1.04 3.75 -1.73
CA ALA A 39 0.53 3.64 -3.08
C ALA A 39 1.60 4.07 -4.09
N VAL A 40 1.88 3.20 -5.05
CA VAL A 40 2.85 3.43 -6.12
C VAL A 40 2.12 3.43 -7.45
N LEU A 41 2.28 4.50 -8.22
CA LEU A 41 1.76 4.56 -9.59
C LEU A 41 2.55 3.58 -10.45
N LEU A 42 1.85 2.65 -11.09
CA LEU A 42 2.46 1.77 -12.08
C LEU A 42 2.42 2.46 -13.45
N THR A 43 1.23 2.86 -13.91
CA THR A 43 1.07 3.43 -15.25
C THR A 43 -0.22 4.23 -15.39
N ASP A 44 -0.22 5.20 -16.32
CA ASP A 44 -1.45 5.85 -16.76
C ASP A 44 -2.17 4.92 -17.73
N ALA A 45 -3.48 4.74 -17.56
CA ALA A 45 -4.28 3.85 -18.39
C ALA A 45 -4.68 4.55 -19.71
N LYS A 46 -3.76 4.57 -20.68
CA LYS A 46 -3.88 5.27 -21.97
C LYS A 46 -3.94 4.33 -23.19
N SER A 47 -3.69 3.04 -23.00
CA SER A 47 -3.63 2.05 -24.10
C SER A 47 -4.20 0.71 -23.66
N ASN A 48 -4.67 -0.10 -24.63
CA ASN A 48 -5.25 -1.42 -24.35
C ASN A 48 -4.26 -2.35 -23.66
N TRP A 49 -3.02 -2.35 -24.14
CA TRP A 49 -1.96 -3.15 -23.56
C TRP A 49 -0.93 -2.24 -22.91
N GLN A 50 -0.58 -2.58 -21.67
CA GLN A 50 0.43 -1.87 -20.89
C GLN A 50 1.26 -2.87 -20.11
N SER A 51 2.55 -2.60 -20.02
CA SER A 51 3.46 -3.39 -19.22
C SER A 51 4.28 -2.45 -18.36
N ASN A 52 4.36 -2.76 -17.07
CA ASN A 52 5.20 -2.02 -16.15
C ASN A 52 5.94 -3.00 -15.24
N VAL A 53 7.14 -2.60 -14.80
CA VAL A 53 7.96 -3.40 -13.89
C VAL A 53 8.06 -2.66 -12.58
N PHE A 54 7.83 -3.38 -11.49
CA PHE A 54 8.02 -2.87 -10.14
C PHE A 54 8.80 -3.87 -9.30
N THR A 55 9.63 -3.36 -8.40
CA THR A 55 10.27 -4.17 -7.37
C THR A 55 9.30 -4.31 -6.21
N CYS A 56 9.00 -5.55 -5.80
CA CYS A 56 8.08 -5.78 -4.69
C CYS A 56 8.63 -5.16 -3.39
N PRO A 57 7.90 -4.22 -2.76
CA PRO A 57 8.34 -3.63 -1.51
C PRO A 57 8.22 -4.64 -0.36
N ARG A 58 8.95 -4.39 0.73
CA ARG A 58 8.68 -5.06 2.00
C ARG A 58 7.37 -4.52 2.57
N GLY A 59 6.43 -5.40 2.87
CA GLY A 59 5.13 -5.03 3.38
C GLY A 59 4.19 -6.22 3.33
N ALA A 60 2.90 -5.93 3.47
CA ALA A 60 1.81 -6.89 3.41
C ALA A 60 0.58 -6.27 2.76
N ASN A 61 -0.42 -7.09 2.50
CA ASN A 61 -1.71 -6.72 1.91
C ASN A 61 -1.51 -6.01 0.56
N PHE A 62 -1.02 -6.76 -0.43
CA PHE A 62 -0.73 -6.23 -1.76
C PHE A 62 -1.98 -6.22 -2.65
N TYR A 63 -2.28 -5.06 -3.21
CA TYR A 63 -3.44 -4.82 -4.07
C TYR A 63 -3.03 -4.14 -5.37
N LEU A 64 -3.73 -4.53 -6.43
CA LEU A 64 -3.73 -3.80 -7.69
C LEU A 64 -5.01 -3.00 -7.77
N VAL A 65 -4.88 -1.72 -8.10
CA VAL A 65 -5.99 -0.77 -8.01
C VAL A 65 -6.05 0.06 -9.27
N PHE A 66 -7.25 0.22 -9.82
CA PHE A 66 -7.52 1.20 -10.87
C PHE A 66 -8.05 2.49 -10.24
N GLY A 67 -7.31 3.59 -10.42
CA GLY A 67 -7.65 4.91 -9.93
C GLY A 67 -8.31 5.75 -11.01
N VAL A 68 -9.49 6.30 -10.72
CA VAL A 68 -10.24 7.20 -11.62
C VAL A 68 -10.39 8.56 -10.94
N PRO A 69 -10.23 9.70 -11.64
CA PRO A 69 -10.46 11.02 -11.07
C PRO A 69 -11.82 11.14 -10.38
N GLN A 70 -11.83 11.67 -9.15
CA GLN A 70 -13.08 11.92 -8.42
C GLN A 70 -13.94 12.95 -9.16
N GLY A 71 -15.24 12.70 -9.24
CA GLY A 71 -16.17 13.58 -9.94
C GLY A 71 -16.17 13.41 -11.47
N ALA A 72 -15.28 12.59 -12.03
CA ALA A 72 -15.49 12.09 -13.38
C ALA A 72 -16.74 11.20 -13.37
N ALA A 73 -17.65 11.42 -14.33
CA ALA A 73 -18.70 10.46 -14.57
C ALA A 73 -18.04 9.15 -14.99
N VAL A 74 -18.00 8.16 -14.10
CA VAL A 74 -17.54 6.80 -14.42
C VAL A 74 -18.64 6.12 -15.25
N THR A 75 -18.92 6.66 -16.43
CA THR A 75 -19.85 6.07 -17.40
C THR A 75 -19.19 4.94 -18.19
N GLU A 76 -17.86 4.94 -18.28
CA GLU A 76 -17.12 3.87 -18.95
C GLU A 76 -16.82 2.75 -17.95
N ASN A 77 -17.44 1.59 -18.18
CA ASN A 77 -17.01 0.36 -17.56
C ASN A 77 -15.59 0.06 -18.02
N VAL A 78 -14.66 -0.17 -17.09
CA VAL A 78 -13.30 -0.56 -17.44
C VAL A 78 -13.11 -2.00 -17.02
N SER A 79 -12.91 -2.85 -18.01
CA SER A 79 -12.74 -4.28 -17.83
C SER A 79 -11.52 -4.78 -18.59
N GLY A 80 -10.96 -5.90 -18.12
CA GLY A 80 -9.75 -6.44 -18.69
C GLY A 80 -9.16 -7.56 -17.85
N THR A 81 -7.87 -7.79 -18.05
CA THR A 81 -7.09 -8.77 -17.31
C THR A 81 -5.79 -8.14 -16.86
N VAL A 82 -5.43 -8.39 -15.59
CA VAL A 82 -4.11 -8.08 -15.07
C VAL A 82 -3.34 -9.38 -14.88
N ALA A 83 -2.19 -9.50 -15.53
CA ALA A 83 -1.25 -10.57 -15.31
C ALA A 83 -0.03 -10.05 -14.56
N VAL A 84 0.33 -10.70 -13.47
CA VAL A 84 1.57 -10.45 -12.72
C VAL A 84 2.53 -11.57 -13.04
N LEU A 85 3.71 -11.23 -13.53
CA LEU A 85 4.76 -12.17 -13.91
C LEU A 85 6.00 -11.91 -13.08
N SER A 86 6.72 -12.98 -12.73
CA SER A 86 8.09 -12.92 -12.24
C SER A 86 8.98 -13.47 -13.34
N GLU A 87 9.85 -12.64 -13.89
CA GLU A 87 10.60 -12.94 -15.12
C GLU A 87 9.60 -13.26 -16.26
N GLU A 88 9.39 -14.54 -16.58
CA GLU A 88 8.43 -15.02 -17.59
C GLU A 88 7.37 -15.97 -17.00
N THR A 89 7.42 -16.22 -15.69
CA THR A 89 6.46 -17.12 -15.03
C THR A 89 5.24 -16.34 -14.54
N LEU A 90 4.05 -16.82 -14.89
CA LEU A 90 2.79 -16.24 -14.41
C LEU A 90 2.62 -16.51 -12.91
N VAL A 91 2.50 -15.44 -12.13
CA VAL A 91 2.30 -15.47 -10.68
C VAL A 91 0.82 -15.35 -10.33
N ALA A 92 0.11 -14.49 -11.06
CA ALA A 92 -1.32 -14.29 -10.93
C ALA A 92 -1.88 -13.76 -12.24
N GLU A 93 -3.08 -14.21 -12.59
CA GLU A 93 -3.90 -13.65 -13.66
C GLU A 93 -5.26 -13.32 -13.08
N ILE A 94 -5.69 -12.08 -13.28
CA ILE A 94 -6.80 -11.49 -12.55
C ILE A 94 -7.70 -10.79 -13.57
N PRO A 95 -8.83 -11.41 -13.97
CA PRO A 95 -9.84 -10.69 -14.71
C PRO A 95 -10.46 -9.62 -13.78
N PHE A 96 -10.72 -8.44 -14.32
CA PHE A 96 -11.32 -7.35 -13.57
C PHE A 96 -12.39 -6.62 -14.39
N ASP A 97 -13.32 -6.03 -13.67
CA ASP A 97 -14.39 -5.17 -14.18
C ASP A 97 -14.69 -4.13 -13.09
N THR A 98 -14.57 -2.84 -13.39
CA THR A 98 -14.75 -1.78 -12.39
C THR A 98 -16.18 -1.66 -11.88
N LYS A 99 -17.21 -2.09 -12.62
CA LYS A 99 -18.59 -2.19 -12.09
C LYS A 99 -18.72 -3.28 -11.03
N GLN A 100 -17.92 -4.33 -11.16
CA GLN A 100 -17.85 -5.44 -10.23
C GLN A 100 -16.54 -5.43 -9.46
N SER A 101 -16.07 -4.26 -9.04
CA SER A 101 -14.87 -4.13 -8.21
C SER A 101 -15.22 -3.48 -6.88
N THR A 102 -14.54 -3.88 -5.81
CA THR A 102 -14.66 -3.21 -4.52
C THR A 102 -14.07 -1.79 -4.62
N VAL A 103 -14.82 -0.79 -4.16
CA VAL A 103 -14.37 0.60 -4.10
C VAL A 103 -13.57 0.84 -2.82
N ALA A 104 -12.44 1.54 -2.93
CA ALA A 104 -11.58 1.92 -1.81
C ALA A 104 -11.24 3.42 -1.82
N SER A 105 -10.80 3.92 -0.67
CA SER A 105 -10.35 5.32 -0.46
C SER A 105 -8.83 5.47 -0.39
N TRP A 106 -8.08 4.41 -0.75
CA TRP A 106 -6.61 4.40 -0.63
C TRP A 106 -5.91 5.45 -1.49
N LEU A 107 -6.55 5.90 -2.57
CA LEU A 107 -6.04 6.94 -3.48
C LEU A 107 -6.70 8.31 -3.28
N SER A 108 -7.38 8.54 -2.14
CA SER A 108 -8.06 9.81 -1.87
C SER A 108 -7.12 11.02 -1.83
N LYS A 109 -5.85 10.82 -1.40
CA LYS A 109 -4.85 11.91 -1.39
C LYS A 109 -4.50 12.40 -2.79
N GLN A 110 -4.65 11.54 -3.79
CA GLN A 110 -4.44 11.81 -5.21
C GLN A 110 -5.72 12.31 -5.89
N GLN A 111 -6.81 12.53 -5.15
CA GLN A 111 -8.14 12.87 -5.68
C GLN A 111 -8.68 11.81 -6.65
N LEU A 112 -8.35 10.54 -6.40
CA LEU A 112 -8.83 9.40 -7.17
C LEU A 112 -9.80 8.54 -6.37
N GLN A 113 -10.77 7.95 -7.05
CA GLN A 113 -11.57 6.83 -6.58
C GLN A 113 -10.85 5.54 -6.98
N ALA A 114 -10.61 4.66 -6.01
CA ALA A 114 -9.90 3.41 -6.22
C ALA A 114 -10.86 2.24 -6.41
N TYR A 115 -10.63 1.44 -7.45
CA TYR A 115 -11.31 0.17 -7.71
C TYR A 115 -10.30 -0.97 -7.56
N VAL A 116 -10.53 -1.88 -6.61
CA VAL A 116 -9.59 -2.96 -6.29
C VAL A 116 -9.75 -4.09 -7.30
N LEU A 117 -8.72 -4.29 -8.14
CA LEU A 117 -8.77 -5.21 -9.27
C LEU A 117 -8.68 -6.67 -8.84
N ASN A 118 -7.90 -6.96 -7.79
CA ASN A 118 -7.70 -8.31 -7.27
C ASN A 118 -8.71 -8.72 -6.19
N TRP A 119 -9.73 -7.88 -5.94
CA TRP A 119 -10.80 -8.13 -4.99
C TRP A 119 -12.18 -7.88 -5.62
N PRO A 120 -12.68 -8.83 -6.42
CA PRO A 120 -14.05 -8.78 -6.91
C PRO A 120 -15.05 -9.01 -5.75
N PRO A 121 -16.22 -8.34 -5.74
CA PRO A 121 -17.25 -8.48 -4.71
C PRO A 121 -17.98 -9.82 -4.79
N ASN A 122 -18.01 -10.46 -5.97
CA ASN A 122 -18.77 -11.68 -6.24
C ASN A 122 -17.88 -12.90 -6.56
N ALA A 123 -16.57 -12.82 -6.32
CA ALA A 123 -15.64 -13.93 -6.55
C ALA A 123 -14.55 -13.96 -5.49
N THR A 124 -13.79 -15.05 -5.44
CA THR A 124 -12.70 -15.21 -4.49
C THR A 124 -11.59 -14.18 -4.78
N PRO A 125 -11.16 -13.38 -3.79
CA PRO A 125 -10.09 -12.43 -3.97
C PRO A 125 -8.79 -13.13 -4.37
N THR A 126 -8.10 -12.61 -5.38
CA THR A 126 -6.76 -13.08 -5.73
C THR A 126 -5.76 -12.42 -4.81
N ARG A 127 -5.39 -13.13 -3.74
CA ARG A 127 -4.35 -12.67 -2.81
C ARG A 127 -2.99 -12.73 -3.48
N LEU A 128 -2.32 -11.59 -3.52
CA LEU A 128 -0.92 -11.47 -3.94
C LEU A 128 0.04 -11.72 -2.76
N ASP A 129 -0.46 -11.63 -1.53
CA ASP A 129 0.28 -11.99 -0.32
C ASP A 129 0.76 -13.45 -0.37
N GLY A 130 2.03 -13.66 -0.05
CA GLY A 130 2.69 -14.96 -0.13
C GLY A 130 3.05 -15.42 -1.55
N ARG A 131 2.59 -14.72 -2.59
CA ARG A 131 3.01 -14.95 -3.99
C ARG A 131 4.12 -13.99 -4.42
N LEU A 132 4.13 -12.79 -3.85
CA LEU A 132 5.17 -11.79 -4.08
C LEU A 132 6.27 -11.92 -3.02
N ILE A 133 7.52 -11.87 -3.48
CA ILE A 133 8.72 -11.95 -2.66
C ILE A 133 9.33 -10.54 -2.62
N PRO A 134 9.46 -9.91 -1.43
CA PRO A 134 10.06 -8.59 -1.30
C PRO A 134 11.47 -8.51 -1.90
N GLY A 135 11.76 -7.42 -2.61
CA GLY A 135 13.04 -7.17 -3.29
C GLY A 135 13.16 -7.82 -4.67
N ARG A 136 12.19 -8.63 -5.09
CA ARG A 136 12.15 -9.21 -6.44
C ARG A 136 11.36 -8.34 -7.39
N ASP A 137 11.79 -8.30 -8.65
CA ASP A 137 11.09 -7.59 -9.71
C ASP A 137 9.94 -8.41 -10.27
N TYR A 138 8.83 -7.72 -10.50
CA TYR A 138 7.62 -8.26 -11.10
C TYR A 138 7.17 -7.37 -12.24
N ARG A 139 6.67 -8.00 -13.30
CA ARG A 139 6.05 -7.33 -14.43
C ARG A 139 4.54 -7.42 -14.28
N VAL A 140 3.87 -6.27 -14.32
CA VAL A 140 2.42 -6.19 -14.41
C VAL A 140 2.06 -5.91 -15.86
N ASN A 141 1.40 -6.87 -16.49
CA ASN A 141 0.80 -6.74 -17.80
C ASN A 141 -0.70 -6.46 -17.64
N LEU A 142 -1.15 -5.36 -18.19
CA LEU A 142 -2.54 -4.94 -18.22
C LEU A 142 -3.04 -5.12 -19.65
N ASN A 143 -4.17 -5.80 -19.78
CA ASN A 143 -4.89 -5.95 -21.03
C ASN A 143 -6.32 -5.49 -20.85
N PHE A 144 -6.61 -4.25 -21.22
CA PHE A 144 -7.96 -3.70 -21.20
C PHE A 144 -8.76 -4.18 -22.41
N GLN A 145 -10.03 -4.54 -22.21
CA GLN A 145 -10.94 -4.88 -23.31
C GLN A 145 -11.16 -3.67 -24.25
N SER A 146 -11.21 -2.47 -23.67
CA SER A 146 -11.19 -1.20 -24.38
C SER A 146 -10.30 -0.22 -23.62
N PRO A 147 -9.52 0.63 -24.32
CA PRO A 147 -8.64 1.58 -23.65
C PRO A 147 -9.49 2.57 -22.86
N PRO A 148 -9.26 2.72 -21.54
CA PRO A 148 -9.99 3.74 -20.78
C PRO A 148 -9.54 5.14 -21.23
N GLN A 149 -10.46 6.09 -21.27
CA GLN A 149 -10.12 7.48 -21.62
C GLN A 149 -9.35 8.19 -20.50
N ILE A 150 -9.65 7.82 -19.26
CA ILE A 150 -9.05 8.38 -18.05
C ILE A 150 -8.81 7.26 -17.04
N GLY A 151 -7.73 7.39 -16.29
CA GLY A 151 -7.42 6.50 -15.18
C GLY A 151 -5.95 6.14 -15.11
N SER A 152 -5.61 5.43 -14.05
CA SER A 152 -4.25 5.02 -13.75
C SER A 152 -4.27 3.73 -12.95
N VAL A 153 -3.24 2.90 -13.11
CA VAL A 153 -3.09 1.66 -12.34
C VAL A 153 -2.04 1.87 -11.26
N TRP A 154 -2.40 1.46 -10.06
CA TRP A 154 -1.62 1.63 -8.85
C TRP A 154 -1.38 0.28 -8.19
N PHE A 155 -0.21 0.17 -7.57
CA PHE A 155 0.12 -0.89 -6.65
C PHE A 155 0.01 -0.34 -5.23
N VAL A 156 -0.89 -0.89 -4.44
CA VAL A 156 -1.19 -0.44 -3.08
C VAL A 156 -0.81 -1.54 -2.10
N PHE A 157 -0.16 -1.16 -1.01
CA PHE A 157 0.28 -2.11 0.02
C PHE A 157 0.33 -1.46 1.39
N THR A 158 0.41 -2.28 2.43
CA THR A 158 0.64 -1.81 3.81
C THR A 158 2.08 -2.03 4.20
N GLN A 159 2.70 -1.02 4.80
CA GLN A 159 4.09 -1.05 5.21
C GLN A 159 4.26 -0.34 6.56
N THR A 160 5.15 -0.84 7.41
CA THR A 160 5.54 -0.14 8.65
C THR A 160 6.75 0.77 8.42
N ALA A 161 6.98 1.74 9.30
CA ALA A 161 8.18 2.58 9.21
C ALA A 161 9.48 1.75 9.33
N ARG A 162 9.42 0.63 10.06
CA ARG A 162 10.52 -0.32 10.19
C ARG A 162 10.87 -1.01 8.88
N ASP A 163 9.87 -1.41 8.09
CA ASP A 163 10.07 -2.08 6.81
C ASP A 163 10.76 -1.17 5.79
N ARG A 164 10.43 0.13 5.82
CA ARG A 164 10.99 1.15 4.93
C ARG A 164 12.46 1.45 5.20
N ARG A 165 12.93 1.31 6.45
CA ARG A 165 14.30 1.64 6.86
C ARG A 165 15.33 0.58 6.48
N LYS A 166 14.90 -0.64 6.18
CA LYS A 166 15.82 -1.71 5.80
C LYS A 166 15.96 -1.72 4.26
N PRO A 167 17.17 -1.58 3.70
CA PRO A 167 17.40 -1.72 2.28
C PRO A 167 17.11 -3.15 1.79
#